data_AF-A0A925X4E1-F1
#
_entry.id   AF-A0A925X4E1-F1
#
_cell.length_a   1.000
_cell.length_b   1.000
_cell.length_c   1.000
_cell.angle_alpha   90.00
_cell.angle_beta   90.00
_cell.angle_gamma   90.00
#
_symmetry.space_group_name_H-M   'P 1'
#
loop_
_entity.id
_entity.type
_entity.pdbx_description
1 polymer ?
#
loop_
_entity_poly.entity_id
_entity_poly.type
_entity_poly.pdbx_seq_one_letter_code
_entity_poly.pdbx_strand_id
1 'polypeptide(L)'
;MPQVWQQPLPPIYTQLSDPELRLRIQAARDILGTRLVILGHHYQQDAVIEFADFTGDSFELSRRAADQKNIEYVIFCGVHFMAESADILTEPNVRVILPDLGAGCSMADMANIDQTIDCWEQLKQACPDQTIVPITYMNSSAAIKAFVGENGGAVCTSSNCRNVLEWALAGGAHNAHGLLSVGLGRTKTKILFFPDQHLGRNTAHAMGYPLDRMVVWDPREDLGGNSEEDLRNADFVLWKG
;
A
#
# COMPACT_ATOMS: atom_id res chain seq x y z
N MET A 1 16.87 5.27 0.70
CA MET A 1 16.35 4.97 -0.65
C MET A 1 17.49 4.36 -1.46
N PRO A 2 17.39 3.10 -1.91
CA PRO A 2 18.29 2.64 -2.96
C PRO A 2 18.09 3.58 -4.16
N GLN A 3 19.19 4.07 -4.73
CA GLN A 3 19.14 4.93 -5.90
C GLN A 3 18.59 4.10 -7.06
N VAL A 4 17.30 4.25 -7.36
CA VAL A 4 16.69 3.55 -8.50
C VAL A 4 17.27 4.19 -9.74
N TRP A 5 18.19 3.48 -10.39
CA TRP A 5 18.87 3.98 -11.56
C TRP A 5 17.93 3.92 -12.75
N GLN A 6 17.44 5.08 -13.17
CA GLN A 6 16.73 5.24 -14.44
C GLN A 6 17.68 5.93 -15.43
N GLN A 7 17.74 5.41 -16.66
CA GLN A 7 18.47 6.09 -17.72
C GLN A 7 17.85 7.47 -17.96
N PRO A 8 18.67 8.53 -18.13
CA PRO A 8 18.14 9.84 -18.46
C PRO A 8 17.38 9.77 -19.78
N LEU A 9 16.30 10.54 -19.87
CA LEU A 9 15.55 10.67 -21.12
C LEU A 9 16.50 11.11 -22.26
N PRO A 10 16.35 10.54 -23.47
CA PRO A 10 17.09 11.03 -24.62
C PRO A 10 16.93 12.56 -24.78
N PRO A 11 18.01 13.31 -25.08
CA PRO A 11 17.99 14.78 -25.11
C PRO A 11 16.93 15.39 -26.02
N ILE A 12 16.45 14.63 -27.01
CA ILE A 12 15.36 15.06 -27.87
C ILE A 12 14.11 15.41 -27.04
N TYR A 13 13.76 14.66 -26.00
CA TYR A 13 12.55 14.91 -25.21
C TYR A 13 12.64 16.15 -24.32
N THR A 14 13.85 16.57 -23.94
CA THR A 14 14.04 17.79 -23.13
C THR A 14 14.15 19.05 -23.97
N GLN A 15 14.27 18.92 -25.30
CA GLN A 15 14.40 20.03 -26.24
C GLN A 15 13.12 20.32 -27.03
N LEU A 16 12.15 19.41 -27.01
CA LEU A 16 10.87 19.58 -27.69
C LEU A 16 9.97 20.55 -26.92
N SER A 17 9.19 21.32 -27.66
CA SER A 17 8.11 22.14 -27.12
C SER A 17 6.91 21.29 -26.70
N ASP A 18 6.06 21.81 -25.82
CA ASP A 18 4.86 21.10 -25.38
C ASP A 18 3.98 20.63 -26.55
N PRO A 19 3.68 21.44 -27.59
CA PRO A 19 2.90 20.96 -28.74
C PRO A 19 3.54 19.76 -29.44
N GLU A 20 4.86 19.72 -29.56
CA GLU A 20 5.57 18.58 -30.17
C GLU A 20 5.52 17.34 -29.29
N LEU A 21 5.61 17.50 -27.96
CA LEU A 21 5.43 16.40 -27.01
C LEU A 21 4.01 15.82 -27.10
N ARG A 22 2.97 16.69 -27.13
CA ARG A 22 1.58 16.25 -27.29
C ARG A 22 1.37 15.44 -28.58
N LEU A 23 1.92 15.91 -29.70
CA LEU A 23 1.84 15.20 -30.98
C LEU A 23 2.51 13.83 -30.92
N ARG A 24 3.65 13.71 -30.24
CA ARG A 24 4.34 12.42 -30.05
C ARG A 24 3.59 11.46 -29.14
N ILE A 25 3.02 11.96 -28.04
CA ILE A 25 2.18 11.15 -27.15
C ILE A 25 0.98 10.62 -27.93
N GLN A 26 0.30 11.47 -28.71
CA GLN A 26 -0.83 11.05 -29.52
C GLN A 26 -0.42 10.00 -30.58
N ALA A 27 0.69 10.22 -31.29
CA ALA A 27 1.19 9.25 -32.26
C ALA A 27 1.51 7.89 -31.61
N ALA A 28 2.10 7.89 -30.40
CA ALA A 28 2.35 6.66 -29.65
C ALA A 28 1.04 5.97 -29.22
N ARG A 29 0.04 6.73 -28.77
CA ARG A 29 -1.29 6.20 -28.45
C ARG A 29 -1.95 5.58 -29.67
N ASP A 30 -1.87 6.21 -30.84
CA ASP A 30 -2.45 5.70 -32.08
C ASP A 30 -1.80 4.36 -32.51
N ILE A 31 -0.47 4.24 -32.35
CA ILE A 31 0.27 2.99 -32.64
C ILE A 31 -0.11 1.87 -31.68
N LEU A 32 -0.29 2.19 -30.40
CA LEU A 32 -0.60 1.19 -29.37
C LEU A 32 -2.09 0.81 -29.39
N GLY A 33 -2.96 1.75 -29.77
CA GLY A 33 -4.40 1.57 -29.89
C GLY A 33 -5.00 1.06 -28.58
N THR A 34 -5.92 0.09 -28.70
CA THR A 34 -6.61 -0.51 -27.55
C THR A 34 -5.72 -1.36 -26.64
N ARG A 35 -4.43 -1.55 -26.98
CA ARG A 35 -3.48 -2.30 -26.16
C ARG A 35 -2.91 -1.46 -25.01
N LEU A 36 -3.14 -0.15 -25.00
CA LEU A 36 -2.64 0.78 -24.01
C LEU A 36 -3.77 1.33 -23.15
N VAL A 37 -3.51 1.43 -21.85
CA VAL A 37 -4.30 2.23 -20.91
C VAL A 37 -3.37 3.14 -20.11
N ILE A 38 -3.75 4.41 -19.98
CA ILE A 38 -3.03 5.43 -19.21
C ILE A 38 -3.87 5.77 -17.97
N LEU A 39 -3.27 5.61 -16.79
CA LEU A 39 -3.89 5.87 -15.49
C LEU A 39 -3.27 7.13 -14.88
N GLY A 40 -4.10 8.10 -14.49
CA GLY A 40 -3.65 9.36 -13.89
C GLY A 40 -4.15 9.52 -12.45
N HIS A 41 -3.24 9.58 -11.48
CA HIS A 41 -3.63 9.89 -10.10
C HIS A 41 -4.10 11.36 -9.99
N HIS A 42 -5.04 11.66 -9.09
CA HIS A 42 -5.60 13.01 -8.89
C HIS A 42 -4.58 14.11 -8.59
N TYR A 43 -3.35 13.77 -8.19
CA TYR A 43 -2.28 14.73 -7.91
C TYR A 43 -1.35 14.99 -9.11
N GLN A 44 -1.64 14.41 -10.28
CA GLN A 44 -0.88 14.70 -11.49
C GLN A 44 -1.21 16.09 -12.05
N GLN A 45 -0.27 16.63 -12.82
CA GLN A 45 -0.44 17.90 -13.52
C GLN A 45 -1.47 17.77 -14.65
N ASP A 46 -2.17 18.85 -14.98
CA ASP A 46 -3.17 18.88 -16.06
C ASP A 46 -2.60 18.38 -17.41
N ALA A 47 -1.34 18.71 -17.70
CA ALA A 47 -0.63 18.28 -18.90
C ALA A 47 -0.36 16.76 -18.97
N VAL A 48 -0.52 16.05 -17.84
CA VAL A 48 -0.46 14.57 -17.77
C VAL A 48 -1.87 14.00 -17.78
N ILE A 49 -2.78 14.59 -17.01
CA ILE A 49 -4.18 14.16 -16.90
C ILE A 49 -4.91 14.25 -18.24
N GLU A 50 -4.56 15.20 -19.12
CA GLU A 50 -5.16 15.31 -20.46
C GLU A 50 -5.00 14.03 -21.31
N PHE A 51 -4.03 13.17 -20.98
CA PHE A 51 -3.78 11.89 -21.66
C PHE A 51 -4.30 10.67 -20.90
N ALA A 52 -4.79 10.83 -19.67
CA ALA A 52 -5.26 9.71 -18.86
C ALA A 52 -6.61 9.19 -19.38
N ASP A 53 -6.70 7.88 -19.57
CA ASP A 53 -7.97 7.21 -19.90
C ASP A 53 -8.84 7.08 -18.64
N PHE A 54 -8.20 6.97 -17.47
CA PHE A 54 -8.87 6.95 -16.17
C PHE A 54 -8.14 7.82 -15.14
N THR A 55 -8.93 8.51 -14.31
CA THR A 55 -8.44 9.29 -13.17
C THR A 55 -9.10 8.81 -11.88
N GLY A 56 -8.34 8.69 -10.80
CA GLY A 56 -8.84 8.15 -9.55
C GLY A 56 -7.84 8.18 -8.40
N ASP A 57 -8.26 7.60 -7.27
CA ASP A 57 -7.36 7.25 -6.17
C ASP A 57 -6.54 5.98 -6.47
N SER A 58 -5.58 5.66 -5.60
CA SER A 58 -4.67 4.53 -5.78
C SER A 58 -5.38 3.19 -6.01
N PHE A 59 -6.42 2.90 -5.24
CA PHE A 59 -7.08 1.59 -5.26
C PHE A 59 -8.03 1.46 -6.44
N GLU A 60 -8.80 2.52 -6.71
CA GLU A 60 -9.67 2.56 -7.88
C GLU A 60 -8.86 2.39 -9.17
N LEU A 61 -7.72 3.08 -9.30
CA LEU A 61 -6.87 2.97 -10.49
C LEU A 61 -6.31 1.55 -10.67
N SER A 62 -5.79 0.91 -9.61
CA SER A 62 -5.30 -0.46 -9.72
C SER A 62 -6.42 -1.45 -10.05
N ARG A 63 -7.64 -1.27 -9.52
CA ARG A 63 -8.81 -2.09 -9.88
C ARG A 63 -9.22 -1.86 -11.34
N ARG A 64 -9.28 -0.60 -11.79
CA ARG A 64 -9.59 -0.28 -13.19
C ARG A 64 -8.58 -0.90 -14.14
N ALA A 65 -7.30 -0.93 -13.78
CA ALA A 65 -6.25 -1.61 -14.55
C ALA A 65 -6.55 -3.11 -14.71
N ALA A 66 -6.91 -3.79 -13.61
CA ALA A 66 -7.22 -5.21 -13.60
C ALA A 66 -8.52 -5.57 -14.35
N ASP A 67 -9.49 -4.64 -14.38
CA ASP A 67 -10.74 -4.81 -15.10
C ASP A 67 -10.58 -4.70 -16.63
N GLN A 68 -9.45 -4.16 -17.11
CA GLN A 68 -9.19 -4.04 -18.55
C GLN A 68 -8.98 -5.41 -19.19
N LYS A 69 -9.39 -5.53 -20.45
CA LYS A 69 -9.25 -6.75 -21.25
C LYS A 69 -8.52 -6.46 -22.55
N ASN A 70 -7.70 -7.42 -22.98
CA ASN A 70 -6.92 -7.34 -24.22
C ASN A 70 -5.95 -6.15 -24.27
N ILE A 71 -5.48 -5.69 -23.10
CA ILE A 71 -4.42 -4.70 -23.00
C ILE A 71 -3.05 -5.38 -22.85
N GLU A 72 -2.01 -4.71 -23.30
CA GLU A 72 -0.61 -5.15 -23.15
C GLU A 72 0.20 -4.18 -22.29
N TYR A 73 -0.22 -2.92 -22.21
CA TYR A 73 0.51 -1.86 -21.54
C TYR A 73 -0.40 -1.03 -20.65
N VAL A 74 0.06 -0.80 -19.41
CA VAL A 74 -0.49 0.21 -18.51
C VAL A 74 0.59 1.24 -18.25
N ILE A 75 0.34 2.51 -18.55
CA ILE A 75 1.19 3.61 -18.09
C ILE A 75 0.56 4.17 -16.83
N PHE A 76 1.25 4.03 -15.70
CA PHE A 76 0.78 4.52 -14.42
C PHE A 76 1.42 5.88 -14.09
N CYS A 77 0.69 6.96 -14.36
CA CYS A 77 1.08 8.32 -13.99
C CYS A 77 0.76 8.56 -12.50
N GLY A 78 1.67 8.10 -11.65
CA GLY A 78 1.55 8.15 -10.19
C GLY A 78 2.91 7.97 -9.52
N VAL A 79 2.93 7.23 -8.41
CA VAL A 79 4.15 6.91 -7.65
C VAL A 79 4.38 5.40 -7.59
N HIS A 80 5.58 5.00 -7.20
CA HIS A 80 6.08 3.62 -7.27
C HIS A 80 5.10 2.55 -6.75
N PHE A 81 4.62 2.69 -5.51
CA PHE A 81 3.74 1.68 -4.90
C PHE A 81 2.40 1.53 -5.64
N MET A 82 1.93 2.58 -6.32
CA MET A 82 0.67 2.52 -7.07
C MET A 82 0.86 1.70 -8.33
N ALA A 83 1.98 1.90 -9.04
CA ALA A 83 2.35 1.11 -10.20
C ALA A 83 2.57 -0.37 -9.82
N GLU A 84 3.28 -0.65 -8.72
CA GLU A 84 3.43 -2.02 -8.19
C GLU A 84 2.07 -2.66 -7.90
N SER A 85 1.12 -1.91 -7.34
CA SER A 85 -0.20 -2.44 -7.00
C SER A 85 -1.04 -2.73 -8.24
N ALA A 86 -0.91 -1.92 -9.30
CA ALA A 86 -1.52 -2.23 -10.58
C ALA A 86 -0.91 -3.50 -11.18
N ASP A 87 0.42 -3.64 -11.14
CA ASP A 87 1.15 -4.81 -11.66
C ASP A 87 0.72 -6.10 -10.96
N ILE A 88 0.60 -6.08 -9.62
CA ILE A 88 0.12 -7.20 -8.81
C ILE A 88 -1.28 -7.66 -9.21
N LEU A 89 -2.17 -6.73 -9.61
CA LEU A 89 -3.58 -7.03 -9.89
C LEU A 89 -3.87 -7.32 -11.36
N THR A 90 -3.02 -6.85 -12.28
CA THR A 90 -3.17 -7.08 -13.73
C THR A 90 -2.77 -8.48 -14.16
N GLU A 91 -3.19 -8.89 -15.36
CA GLU A 91 -2.81 -10.19 -15.92
C GLU A 91 -1.27 -10.26 -16.16
N PRO A 92 -0.60 -11.42 -15.97
CA PRO A 92 0.87 -11.51 -16.03
C PRO A 92 1.52 -11.07 -17.35
N ASN A 93 0.76 -10.99 -18.44
CA ASN A 93 1.21 -10.52 -19.75
C ASN A 93 1.13 -8.99 -19.91
N VAL A 94 0.47 -8.29 -18.99
CA VAL A 94 0.35 -6.83 -18.99
C VAL A 94 1.63 -6.23 -18.42
N ARG A 95 2.19 -5.23 -19.12
CA ARG A 95 3.36 -4.49 -18.64
C ARG A 95 2.91 -3.19 -18.00
N VAL A 96 3.10 -3.07 -16.69
CA VAL A 96 2.90 -1.81 -15.98
C VAL A 96 4.18 -0.98 -16.03
N ILE A 97 4.06 0.26 -16.51
CA ILE A 97 5.17 1.18 -16.74
C ILE A 97 4.94 2.41 -15.87
N LEU A 98 5.88 2.65 -14.96
CA LEU A 98 5.99 3.91 -14.23
C LEU A 98 6.95 4.84 -15.01
N PRO A 99 6.49 6.01 -15.51
CA PRO A 99 7.32 6.90 -16.33
C PRO A 99 8.58 7.41 -15.62
N ASP A 100 8.50 7.63 -14.31
CA ASP A 100 9.60 8.13 -13.48
C ASP A 100 9.77 7.23 -12.25
N LEU A 101 10.86 6.44 -12.24
CA LEU A 101 11.19 5.55 -11.13
C LEU A 101 11.60 6.31 -9.85
N GLY A 102 11.92 7.60 -9.98
CA GLY A 102 12.15 8.50 -8.86
C GLY A 102 10.86 9.01 -8.20
N ALA A 103 9.68 8.74 -8.77
CA ALA A 103 8.39 9.12 -8.21
C ALA A 103 8.05 8.27 -6.97
N GLY A 104 8.62 8.67 -5.82
CA GLY A 104 8.43 8.03 -4.53
C GLY A 104 7.24 8.57 -3.73
N CYS A 105 6.98 7.92 -2.60
CA CYS A 105 6.00 8.39 -1.61
C CYS A 105 6.65 8.31 -0.24
N SER A 106 6.86 9.46 0.40
CA SER A 106 7.49 9.53 1.72
C SER A 106 6.77 8.65 2.75
N MET A 107 5.45 8.53 2.65
CA MET A 107 4.66 7.65 3.51
C MET A 107 4.93 6.16 3.26
N ALA A 108 5.14 5.75 2.01
CA ALA A 108 5.51 4.36 1.72
C ALA A 108 6.92 4.02 2.23
N ASP A 109 7.81 5.01 2.28
CA ASP A 109 9.19 4.86 2.75
C ASP A 109 9.33 4.86 4.29
N MET A 110 8.25 5.13 5.02
CA MET A 110 8.23 5.15 6.49
C MET A 110 8.41 3.76 7.11
N ALA A 111 8.09 2.69 6.38
CA ALA A 111 8.33 1.31 6.78
C ALA A 111 9.07 0.59 5.65
N ASN A 112 10.21 -0.02 5.98
CA ASN A 112 10.91 -0.92 5.06
C ASN A 112 10.82 -2.38 5.53
N ILE A 113 11.11 -3.30 4.61
CA ILE A 113 10.92 -4.73 4.84
C ILE A 113 11.79 -5.26 5.99
N ASP A 114 13.05 -4.84 6.07
CA ASP A 114 13.98 -5.30 7.10
C ASP A 114 13.48 -4.90 8.49
N GLN A 115 13.10 -3.63 8.66
CA GLN A 115 12.50 -3.13 9.91
C GLN A 115 11.20 -3.84 10.27
N THR A 116 10.41 -4.20 9.26
CA THR A 116 9.11 -4.87 9.47
C THR A 116 9.31 -6.30 9.94
N ILE A 117 10.31 -7.01 9.39
CA ILE A 117 10.71 -8.35 9.84
C ILE A 117 11.22 -8.29 11.28
N ASP A 118 12.13 -7.36 11.59
CA ASP A 118 12.66 -7.19 12.96
C ASP A 118 11.54 -6.92 13.97
N CYS A 119 10.61 -6.01 13.63
CA CYS A 119 9.43 -5.71 14.44
C CYS A 119 8.57 -6.96 14.67
N TRP A 120 8.31 -7.72 13.61
CA TRP A 120 7.49 -8.92 13.68
C TRP A 120 8.08 -9.98 14.61
N GLU A 121 9.38 -10.25 14.50
CA GLU A 121 10.07 -11.21 15.36
C GLU A 121 10.00 -10.81 16.83
N GLN A 122 10.29 -9.54 17.13
CA GLN A 122 10.22 -9.00 18.49
C GLN A 122 8.79 -9.07 19.05
N LEU A 123 7.78 -8.69 18.27
CA LEU A 123 6.38 -8.77 18.69
C LEU A 123 5.94 -10.21 18.95
N LYS A 124 6.33 -11.16 18.09
CA LYS A 124 6.04 -12.59 18.28
C LYS A 124 6.69 -13.14 19.56
N GLN A 125 7.88 -12.66 19.92
CA GLN A 125 8.55 -13.03 21.16
C GLN A 125 7.91 -12.41 22.40
N ALA A 126 7.56 -11.11 22.36
CA ALA A 126 6.92 -10.41 23.47
C ALA A 126 5.48 -10.88 23.73
N CYS A 127 4.79 -11.36 22.68
CA CYS A 127 3.37 -11.72 22.69
C CYS A 127 3.13 -13.17 22.17
N PRO A 128 3.74 -14.21 22.76
CA PRO A 128 3.78 -15.56 22.19
C PRO A 128 2.38 -16.23 22.10
N ASP A 129 1.48 -15.88 23.02
CA ASP A 129 0.12 -16.45 23.12
C ASP A 129 -0.95 -15.61 22.42
N GLN A 130 -0.56 -14.56 21.69
CA GLN A 130 -1.48 -13.66 20.99
C GLN A 130 -1.38 -13.87 19.48
N THR A 131 -2.52 -13.81 18.81
CA THR A 131 -2.57 -13.75 17.35
C THR A 131 -2.23 -12.33 16.93
N ILE A 132 -1.26 -12.16 16.03
CA ILE A 132 -0.92 -10.84 15.48
C ILE A 132 -1.37 -10.84 14.03
N VAL A 133 -2.16 -9.85 13.63
CA VAL A 133 -2.59 -9.66 12.25
C VAL A 133 -1.97 -8.37 11.73
N PRO A 134 -1.04 -8.45 10.76
CA PRO A 134 -0.44 -7.26 10.18
C PRO A 134 -1.41 -6.64 9.16
N ILE A 135 -1.58 -5.33 9.23
CA ILE A 135 -2.39 -4.55 8.29
C ILE A 135 -1.51 -3.45 7.74
N THR A 136 -1.44 -3.35 6.43
CA THR A 136 -0.72 -2.25 5.79
C THR A 136 -1.64 -1.33 5.04
N TYR A 137 -1.36 -0.03 5.11
CA TYR A 137 -1.97 0.92 4.19
C TYR A 137 -1.44 0.69 2.77
N MET A 138 -2.27 0.96 1.76
CA MET A 138 -1.95 0.87 0.33
C MET A 138 -0.63 1.57 -0.03
N ASN A 139 -0.33 2.66 0.68
CA ASN A 139 0.91 3.43 0.62
C ASN A 139 2.05 2.67 1.32
N SER A 140 2.46 1.55 0.74
CA SER A 140 3.52 0.65 1.20
C SER A 140 4.16 -0.06 0.00
N SER A 141 5.38 -0.55 0.10
CA SER A 141 6.02 -1.27 -1.01
C SER A 141 5.39 -2.64 -1.28
N ALA A 142 5.61 -3.20 -2.47
CA ALA A 142 5.22 -4.58 -2.80
C ALA A 142 5.79 -5.61 -1.80
N ALA A 143 7.04 -5.42 -1.34
CA ALA A 143 7.66 -6.30 -0.35
C ALA A 143 6.89 -6.31 0.98
N ILE A 144 6.43 -5.14 1.44
CA ILE A 144 5.61 -5.01 2.64
C ILE A 144 4.24 -5.69 2.43
N LYS A 145 3.62 -5.51 1.26
CA LYS A 145 2.34 -6.17 0.93
C LYS A 145 2.48 -7.70 0.91
N ALA A 146 3.58 -8.22 0.36
CA ALA A 146 3.87 -9.65 0.36
C ALA A 146 4.01 -10.19 1.79
N PHE A 147 4.84 -9.54 2.62
CA PHE A 147 5.01 -9.87 4.03
C PHE A 147 3.67 -9.92 4.79
N VAL A 148 2.81 -8.92 4.57
CA VAL A 148 1.48 -8.85 5.18
C VAL A 148 0.61 -10.05 4.76
N GLY A 149 0.59 -10.37 3.46
CA GLY A 149 -0.17 -11.51 2.93
C GLY A 149 0.31 -12.85 3.47
N GLU A 150 1.63 -13.06 3.51
CA GLU A 150 2.26 -14.28 4.04
C GLU A 150 1.96 -14.50 5.53
N ASN A 151 1.77 -13.41 6.29
CA ASN A 151 1.46 -13.43 7.71
C ASN A 151 -0.04 -13.28 8.02
N GLY A 152 -0.91 -13.60 7.05
CA GLY A 152 -2.36 -13.70 7.26
C GLY A 152 -3.08 -12.36 7.42
N GLY A 153 -2.43 -11.28 7.00
CA GLY A 153 -2.90 -9.90 7.06
C GLY A 153 -3.60 -9.42 5.79
N ALA A 154 -3.81 -8.10 5.69
CA ALA A 154 -4.42 -7.47 4.53
C ALA A 154 -3.91 -6.05 4.26
N VAL A 155 -4.05 -5.63 3.01
CA VAL A 155 -3.86 -4.24 2.58
C VAL A 155 -5.17 -3.48 2.75
N CYS A 156 -5.12 -2.27 3.30
CA CYS A 156 -6.26 -1.36 3.41
C CYS A 156 -6.02 -0.03 2.68
N THR A 157 -7.10 0.71 2.49
CA THR A 157 -7.13 2.10 2.07
C THR A 157 -7.82 2.94 3.14
N SER A 158 -7.76 4.27 3.05
CA SER A 158 -8.56 5.14 3.92
C SER A 158 -10.07 4.87 3.79
N SER A 159 -10.53 4.47 2.59
CA SER A 159 -11.94 4.18 2.31
C SER A 159 -12.44 2.84 2.83
N ASN A 160 -11.57 1.86 3.09
CA ASN A 160 -11.96 0.52 3.56
C ASN A 160 -11.33 0.10 4.91
N CYS A 161 -10.50 0.94 5.53
CA CYS A 161 -9.73 0.63 6.74
C CYS A 161 -10.59 0.01 7.85
N ARG A 162 -11.78 0.55 8.10
CA ARG A 162 -12.71 0.03 9.10
C ARG A 162 -13.09 -1.43 8.85
N ASN A 163 -13.51 -1.76 7.63
CA ASN A 163 -13.95 -3.11 7.27
C ASN A 163 -12.78 -4.10 7.39
N VAL A 164 -11.57 -3.67 7.01
CA VAL A 164 -10.35 -4.48 7.14
C VAL A 164 -10.00 -4.72 8.61
N LEU A 165 -10.10 -3.71 9.47
CA LEU A 165 -9.85 -3.88 10.91
C LEU A 165 -10.89 -4.78 11.58
N GLU A 166 -12.17 -4.66 11.22
CA GLU A 166 -13.23 -5.56 11.72
C GLU A 166 -12.95 -7.03 11.34
N TRP A 167 -12.54 -7.27 10.09
CA TRP A 167 -12.09 -8.59 9.64
C TRP A 167 -10.85 -9.09 10.40
N ALA A 168 -9.85 -8.22 10.57
CA ALA A 168 -8.60 -8.57 11.23
C ALA A 168 -8.81 -8.92 12.71
N LEU A 169 -9.63 -8.14 13.43
CA LEU A 169 -9.99 -8.38 14.82
C LEU A 169 -10.83 -9.65 15.03
N ALA A 170 -11.59 -10.05 14.00
CA ALA A 170 -12.27 -11.34 13.94
C ALA A 170 -11.31 -12.53 13.65
N GLY A 171 -9.98 -12.30 13.63
CA GLY A 171 -8.92 -13.30 13.52
C GLY A 171 -8.26 -13.40 12.15
N GLY A 172 -8.56 -12.47 11.23
CA GLY A 172 -7.89 -12.37 9.93
C GLY A 172 -7.95 -13.68 9.13
N ALA A 173 -6.90 -13.96 8.35
CA ALA A 173 -6.83 -15.19 7.55
C ALA A 173 -6.73 -16.47 8.40
N HIS A 174 -6.38 -16.36 9.69
CA HIS A 174 -6.27 -17.51 10.59
C HIS A 174 -7.63 -18.13 10.95
N ASN A 175 -8.74 -17.41 10.73
CA ASN A 175 -10.12 -17.87 10.97
C ASN A 175 -10.89 -18.22 9.68
N ALA A 176 -10.22 -18.38 8.53
CA ALA A 176 -10.86 -18.56 7.22
C ALA A 176 -11.68 -19.88 7.06
N HIS A 177 -11.69 -20.78 8.04
CA HIS A 177 -12.40 -22.07 7.98
C HIS A 177 -13.57 -22.28 8.97
N GLY A 178 -14.05 -21.27 9.69
CA GLY A 178 -15.24 -21.51 10.52
C GLY A 178 -15.79 -20.30 11.25
N LEU A 179 -17.05 -19.99 10.94
CA LEU A 179 -17.99 -19.15 11.68
C LEU A 179 -17.43 -17.85 12.27
N LEU A 180 -17.88 -16.72 11.67
CA LEU A 180 -17.94 -15.41 12.30
C LEU A 180 -18.62 -15.52 13.68
N SER A 181 -17.82 -15.77 14.72
CA SER A 181 -18.24 -15.51 16.09
C SER A 181 -17.96 -14.04 16.36
N VAL A 182 -18.93 -13.19 16.02
CA VAL A 182 -18.98 -11.81 16.51
C VAL A 182 -19.39 -11.87 17.98
N GLY A 183 -18.47 -12.34 18.81
CA GLY A 183 -18.60 -12.32 20.26
C GLY A 183 -17.75 -11.18 20.80
N LEU A 184 -18.35 -10.29 21.59
CA LEU A 184 -17.68 -9.24 22.37
C LEU A 184 -16.70 -9.79 23.44
N GLY A 185 -16.32 -11.07 23.36
CA GLY A 185 -15.25 -11.65 24.15
C GLY A 185 -13.93 -11.36 23.45
N ARG A 186 -13.10 -10.51 24.05
CA ARG A 186 -11.77 -10.13 23.59
C ARG A 186 -11.01 -11.32 23.01
N THR A 187 -10.99 -11.44 21.69
CA THR A 187 -10.06 -12.33 20.98
C THR A 187 -8.65 -11.85 21.34
N LYS A 188 -7.70 -12.77 21.54
CA LYS A 188 -6.28 -12.44 21.78
C LYS A 188 -5.60 -11.89 20.51
N THR A 189 -6.34 -11.17 19.67
CA THR A 189 -5.91 -10.71 18.37
C THR A 189 -5.44 -9.27 18.48
N LYS A 190 -4.17 -9.05 18.12
CA LYS A 190 -3.51 -7.75 18.10
C LYS A 190 -3.31 -7.32 16.66
N ILE A 191 -3.54 -6.04 16.38
CA ILE A 191 -3.30 -5.48 15.06
C ILE A 191 -1.93 -4.81 15.04
N LEU A 192 -1.08 -5.19 14.10
CA LEU A 192 0.11 -4.43 13.75
C LEU A 192 -0.23 -3.59 12.52
N PHE A 193 -0.25 -2.26 12.64
CA PHE A 193 -0.69 -1.35 11.57
C PHE A 193 0.48 -0.46 11.10
N PHE A 194 0.78 -0.48 9.81
CA PHE A 194 1.85 0.33 9.21
C PHE A 194 1.52 0.85 7.81
N PRO A 195 2.19 1.90 7.31
CA PRO A 195 3.12 2.76 8.05
C PRO A 195 2.43 3.91 8.81
N ASP A 196 1.17 4.20 8.52
CA ASP A 196 0.48 5.38 9.04
C ASP A 196 -0.22 5.11 10.39
N GLN A 197 0.42 5.50 11.50
CA GLN A 197 -0.19 5.42 12.83
C GLN A 197 -1.52 6.17 12.95
N HIS A 198 -1.72 7.27 12.22
CA HIS A 198 -2.91 8.10 12.36
C HIS A 198 -4.11 7.45 11.70
N LEU A 199 -3.95 6.85 10.52
CA LEU A 199 -5.01 6.08 9.89
C LEU A 199 -5.46 4.92 10.80
N GLY A 200 -4.51 4.14 11.33
CA GLY A 200 -4.80 3.04 12.25
C GLY A 200 -5.47 3.52 13.55
N ARG A 201 -4.87 4.51 14.22
CA ARG A 201 -5.37 5.08 15.49
C ARG A 201 -6.77 5.65 15.35
N ASN A 202 -6.98 6.51 14.37
CA ASN A 202 -8.25 7.22 14.22
C ASN A 202 -9.38 6.26 13.88
N THR A 203 -9.10 5.25 13.03
CA THR A 203 -10.09 4.22 12.69
C THR A 203 -10.42 3.36 13.90
N ALA A 204 -9.41 2.86 14.61
CA ALA A 204 -9.62 2.04 15.82
C ALA A 204 -10.35 2.83 16.92
N HIS A 205 -10.01 4.09 17.12
CA HIS A 205 -10.67 4.96 18.09
C HIS A 205 -12.15 5.18 17.74
N ALA A 206 -12.45 5.43 16.46
CA ALA A 206 -13.82 5.54 15.97
C ALA A 206 -14.62 4.22 16.07
N MET A 207 -13.93 3.08 16.18
CA MET A 207 -14.54 1.77 16.46
C MET A 207 -14.77 1.51 17.96
N GLY A 208 -14.35 2.42 18.85
CA GLY A 208 -14.54 2.33 20.30
C GLY A 208 -13.36 1.76 21.08
N TYR A 209 -12.20 1.55 20.44
CA TYR A 209 -10.98 1.15 21.14
C TYR A 209 -10.36 2.36 21.86
N PRO A 210 -10.04 2.25 23.15
CA PRO A 210 -9.49 3.37 23.90
C PRO A 210 -7.99 3.56 23.57
N LEU A 211 -7.51 4.79 23.72
CA LEU A 211 -6.14 5.17 23.32
C LEU A 211 -5.05 4.49 24.16
N ASP A 212 -5.35 4.13 25.41
CA ASP A 212 -4.46 3.40 26.31
C ASP A 212 -4.24 1.93 25.90
N ARG A 213 -5.00 1.44 24.90
CA ARG A 213 -4.82 0.13 24.27
C ARG A 213 -4.09 0.22 22.93
N MET A 214 -3.49 1.37 22.63
CA MET A 214 -2.76 1.61 21.39
C MET A 214 -1.35 2.09 21.71
N VAL A 215 -0.35 1.35 21.23
CA VAL A 215 1.06 1.72 21.39
C VAL A 215 1.65 2.13 20.04
N VAL A 216 2.69 2.96 20.08
CA VAL A 216 3.43 3.37 18.88
C VAL A 216 4.75 2.60 18.84
N TRP A 217 5.04 2.02 17.68
CA TRP A 217 6.28 1.32 17.41
C TRP A 217 7.26 2.22 16.65
N ASP A 218 8.35 2.63 17.28
CA ASP A 218 9.48 3.28 16.58
C ASP A 218 10.48 2.22 16.10
N PRO A 219 10.63 1.99 14.77
CA PRO A 219 11.53 0.95 14.25
C PRO A 219 13.03 1.22 14.50
N ARG A 220 13.37 2.32 15.17
CA ARG A 220 14.75 2.65 15.57
C ARG A 220 15.09 2.24 17.00
N GLU A 221 14.09 1.83 17.78
CA GLU A 221 14.23 1.49 19.20
C GLU A 221 13.96 -0.01 19.42
N ASP A 222 14.59 -0.59 20.44
CA ASP A 222 14.28 -1.96 20.87
C ASP A 222 12.83 -2.04 21.40
N LEU A 223 12.12 -3.10 21.03
CA LEU A 223 10.68 -3.26 21.28
C LEU A 223 9.83 -2.06 20.82
N GLY A 224 10.30 -1.31 19.83
CA GLY A 224 9.65 -0.10 19.34
C GLY A 224 9.61 1.04 20.35
N GLY A 225 10.43 0.99 21.41
CA GLY A 225 10.41 1.92 22.54
C GLY A 225 9.38 1.58 23.61
N ASN A 226 8.81 0.38 23.60
CA ASN A 226 7.78 -0.08 24.53
C ASN A 226 8.32 -1.15 25.48
N SER A 227 7.71 -1.31 26.66
CA SER A 227 7.94 -2.50 27.47
C SER A 227 7.18 -3.70 26.89
N GLU A 228 7.63 -4.92 27.18
CA GLU A 228 6.85 -6.10 26.81
C GLU A 228 5.44 -6.12 27.43
N GLU A 229 5.28 -5.53 28.62
CA GLU A 229 3.96 -5.40 29.26
C GLU A 229 3.03 -4.48 28.47
N ASP A 230 3.54 -3.33 28.00
CA ASP A 230 2.78 -2.43 27.12
C ASP A 230 2.37 -3.15 25.84
N LEU A 231 3.31 -3.88 25.21
CA LEU A 231 3.04 -4.64 24.00
C LEU A 231 1.98 -5.71 24.23
N ARG A 232 2.05 -6.49 25.31
CA ARG A 232 1.05 -7.52 25.65
C ARG A 232 -0.33 -6.92 25.92
N ASN A 233 -0.36 -5.76 26.58
CA ASN A 233 -1.57 -5.04 26.93
C ASN A 233 -2.16 -4.26 25.75
N ALA A 234 -1.42 -3.96 24.69
CA ALA A 234 -1.97 -3.25 23.54
C ALA A 234 -2.93 -4.14 22.70
N ASP A 235 -3.99 -3.53 22.17
CA ASP A 235 -4.82 -4.14 21.12
C ASP A 235 -4.28 -3.74 19.72
N PHE A 236 -3.65 -2.56 19.62
CA PHE A 236 -3.05 -2.03 18.40
C PHE A 236 -1.60 -1.61 18.62
N VAL A 237 -0.72 -2.05 17.72
CA VAL A 237 0.65 -1.59 17.57
C VAL A 237 0.72 -0.77 16.30
N LEU A 238 1.00 0.52 16.42
CA LEU A 238 0.90 1.49 15.35
C LEU A 238 2.29 1.98 14.96
N TRP A 239 2.64 1.86 13.69
CA TRP A 239 3.96 2.25 13.20
C TRP A 239 4.20 3.76 13.28
N LYS A 240 5.35 4.16 13.80
CA LYS A 240 5.80 5.56 13.80
C LYS A 240 6.28 5.94 12.41
N GLY A 241 5.32 6.15 11.51
CA GLY A 241 5.54 6.80 10.23
C GLY A 241 5.86 8.27 10.37
#